data_AF-A0A2N0WIE6-F1
#
_entry.id   AF-A0A2N0WIE6-F1
#
_cell.length_a   1.000
_cell.length_b   1.000
_cell.length_c   1.000
_cell.angle_alpha   90.00
_cell.angle_beta   90.00
_cell.angle_gamma   90.00
#
_symmetry.space_group_name_H-M   'P 1'
#
loop_
_entity.id
_entity.type
_entity.pdbx_description
1 polymer ?
#
loop_
_entity_poly.entity_id
_entity_poly.type
_entity_poly.pdbx_seq_one_letter_code
_entity_poly.pdbx_strand_id
1 'polypeptide(L)'
;MSKNIIFKFDEISNKDKATKAVSSYFKKAGAEIVQVDVSPSVKRTSGISFRELSLTFADSQIVVFRIKQSGDIYQALLNGKVKPMVNQDDHSAAITELVKAMELGRSAFQKKLAKAKVRLPSSIKTTVPNKEKLLIEKRDSLKEAIQEAEQQLAELRAA
;
A
#
# COMPACT_ATOMS: atom_id res chain seq x y z
N MET A 1 14.33 -28.71 8.53
CA MET A 1 15.64 -28.22 8.07
C MET A 1 15.41 -27.09 7.08
N SER A 2 15.14 -25.90 7.59
CA SER A 2 14.93 -24.68 6.79
C SER A 2 16.27 -24.31 6.15
N LYS A 3 16.34 -24.22 4.82
CA LYS A 3 17.55 -23.77 4.13
C LYS A 3 17.62 -22.25 4.24
N ASN A 4 18.62 -21.76 4.98
CA ASN A 4 18.98 -20.34 4.97
C ASN A 4 19.30 -19.93 3.53
N ILE A 5 18.66 -18.84 3.10
CA ILE A 5 18.80 -18.30 1.76
C ILE A 5 19.91 -17.28 1.84
N ILE A 6 21.08 -17.66 1.35
CA ILE A 6 22.23 -16.77 1.27
C ILE A 6 22.25 -16.16 -0.12
N PHE A 7 22.27 -14.83 -0.18
CA PHE A 7 22.37 -14.08 -1.42
C PHE A 7 23.84 -13.79 -1.76
N LYS A 8 24.19 -13.88 -3.03
CA LYS A 8 25.50 -13.38 -3.48
C LYS A 8 25.41 -11.87 -3.70
N PHE A 9 26.02 -11.08 -2.83
CA PHE A 9 25.86 -9.62 -2.82
C PHE A 9 26.20 -8.92 -4.14
N ASP A 10 27.22 -9.39 -4.86
CA ASP A 10 27.67 -8.77 -6.12
C ASP A 10 26.83 -9.22 -7.33
N GLU A 11 26.17 -10.38 -7.24
CA GLU A 11 25.43 -11.01 -8.34
C GLU A 11 23.91 -11.04 -8.10
N ILE A 12 23.39 -10.22 -7.16
CA ILE A 12 21.95 -10.19 -6.90
C ILE A 12 21.23 -9.79 -8.18
N SER A 13 20.45 -10.72 -8.71
CA SER A 13 19.66 -10.52 -9.91
C SER A 13 18.34 -11.28 -9.81
N ASN A 14 17.40 -10.91 -10.68
CA ASN A 14 16.11 -11.60 -10.79
C ASN A 14 16.26 -13.08 -11.20
N LYS A 15 17.39 -13.45 -11.80
CA LYS A 15 17.67 -14.82 -12.26
C LYS A 15 18.38 -15.67 -11.21
N ASP A 16 18.83 -15.06 -10.11
CA ASP A 16 19.61 -15.73 -9.08
C ASP A 16 18.79 -16.83 -8.38
N LYS A 17 19.50 -17.88 -7.93
CA LYS A 17 18.93 -19.04 -7.25
C LYS A 17 18.29 -18.63 -5.92
N ALA A 18 18.88 -17.67 -5.21
CA ALA A 18 18.35 -17.14 -3.96
C ALA A 18 17.01 -16.43 -4.19
N THR A 19 16.94 -15.55 -5.20
CA THR A 19 15.71 -14.85 -5.60
C THR A 19 14.61 -15.82 -6.00
N LYS A 20 14.93 -16.86 -6.79
CA LYS A 20 13.98 -17.92 -7.15
C LYS A 20 13.49 -18.73 -5.94
N ALA A 21 14.37 -18.99 -4.98
CA ALA A 21 14.01 -19.67 -3.74
C ALA A 21 13.01 -18.83 -2.93
N VAL A 22 13.29 -17.52 -2.77
CA VAL A 22 12.36 -16.58 -2.14
C VAL A 22 11.00 -16.59 -2.84
N SER A 23 10.97 -16.47 -4.17
CA SER A 23 9.71 -16.50 -4.91
C SER A 23 8.93 -17.81 -4.73
N SER A 24 9.64 -18.94 -4.65
CA SER A 24 9.02 -20.24 -4.35
C SER A 24 8.41 -20.28 -2.95
N TYR A 25 9.08 -19.73 -1.93
CA TYR A 25 8.55 -19.68 -0.57
C TYR A 25 7.33 -18.75 -0.46
N PHE A 26 7.34 -17.59 -1.12
CA PHE A 26 6.16 -16.72 -1.18
C PHE A 26 4.99 -17.40 -1.88
N LYS A 27 5.23 -18.10 -3.00
CA LYS A 27 4.21 -18.87 -3.69
C LYS A 27 3.61 -19.96 -2.79
N LYS A 28 4.44 -20.68 -2.03
CA LYS A 28 3.99 -21.68 -1.05
C LYS A 28 3.19 -21.06 0.09
N ALA A 29 3.51 -19.85 0.50
CA ALA A 29 2.79 -19.10 1.52
C ALA A 29 1.48 -18.46 1.00
N GLY A 30 1.15 -18.61 -0.30
CA GLY A 30 -0.08 -18.09 -0.90
C GLY A 30 0.00 -16.66 -1.40
N ALA A 31 1.21 -16.08 -1.51
CA ALA A 31 1.42 -14.73 -2.05
C ALA A 31 2.19 -14.80 -3.38
N GLU A 32 1.56 -14.32 -4.46
CA GLU A 32 2.18 -14.29 -5.78
C GLU A 32 2.92 -12.98 -6.02
N ILE A 33 4.20 -13.09 -6.41
CA ILE A 33 5.05 -11.96 -6.77
C ILE A 33 4.89 -11.71 -8.27
N VAL A 34 4.51 -10.49 -8.63
CA VAL A 34 4.32 -10.05 -10.02
C VAL A 34 5.62 -9.51 -10.60
N GLN A 35 6.38 -8.76 -9.80
CA GLN A 35 7.63 -8.16 -10.23
C GLN A 35 8.68 -8.26 -9.14
N VAL A 36 9.91 -8.56 -9.56
CA VAL A 36 11.10 -8.51 -8.74
C VAL A 36 12.00 -7.43 -9.32
N ASP A 37 12.49 -6.54 -8.46
CA ASP A 37 13.43 -5.49 -8.83
C ASP A 37 14.61 -5.50 -7.87
N VAL A 38 15.82 -5.35 -8.41
CA VAL A 38 17.05 -5.30 -7.62
C VAL A 38 17.67 -3.93 -7.80
N SER A 39 17.91 -3.23 -6.69
CA SER A 39 18.58 -1.95 -6.72
C SER A 39 20.05 -2.12 -7.14
N PRO A 40 20.49 -1.48 -8.23
CA PRO A 40 21.87 -1.57 -8.70
C PRO A 40 22.84 -0.81 -7.79
N SER A 41 22.34 0.13 -6.98
CA SER A 41 23.15 0.91 -6.05
C SER A 41 23.24 0.25 -4.67
N VAL A 42 24.44 0.28 -4.10
CA VAL A 42 24.68 -0.08 -2.71
C VAL A 42 24.33 1.11 -1.84
N LYS A 43 23.42 0.92 -0.88
CA LYS A 43 23.03 1.93 0.10
C LYS A 43 23.69 1.62 1.43
N ARG A 44 23.92 2.66 2.24
CA ARG A 44 24.51 2.51 3.58
C ARG A 44 23.62 3.19 4.62
N THR A 45 23.30 2.49 5.69
CA THR A 45 22.55 3.04 6.84
C THR A 45 23.10 2.42 8.11
N SER A 46 23.34 3.25 9.13
CA SER A 46 23.87 2.80 10.43
C SER A 46 25.15 1.96 10.31
N GLY A 47 26.05 2.33 9.39
CA GLY A 47 27.32 1.64 9.15
C GLY A 47 27.22 0.33 8.34
N ILE A 48 26.01 -0.15 8.03
CA ILE A 48 25.81 -1.39 7.27
C ILE A 48 25.54 -1.04 5.80
N SER A 49 26.35 -1.60 4.90
CA SER A 49 26.14 -1.53 3.46
C SER A 49 25.19 -2.65 3.01
N PHE A 50 24.15 -2.29 2.27
CA PHE A 50 23.14 -3.23 1.80
C PHE A 50 22.66 -2.89 0.38
N ARG A 51 22.13 -3.91 -0.30
CA ARG A 51 21.35 -3.79 -1.52
C ARG A 51 19.89 -4.05 -1.22
N GLU A 52 19.00 -3.47 -2.01
CA GLU A 52 17.55 -3.61 -1.86
C GLU A 52 17.01 -4.53 -2.94
N LEU A 53 16.32 -5.59 -2.52
CA LEU A 53 15.52 -6.47 -3.36
C LEU A 53 14.05 -6.15 -3.11
N SER A 54 13.39 -5.56 -4.10
CA SER A 54 11.98 -5.18 -4.03
C SER A 54 11.10 -6.23 -4.71
N LEU A 55 10.09 -6.69 -4.00
CA LEU A 55 9.10 -7.67 -4.45
C LEU A 55 7.74 -6.99 -4.49
N THR A 56 7.17 -6.88 -5.68
CA THR A 56 5.84 -6.30 -5.90
C THR A 56 4.82 -7.41 -6.06
N PHE A 57 3.75 -7.33 -5.28
CA PHE A 57 2.64 -8.30 -5.27
C PHE A 57 1.45 -7.81 -6.08
N ALA A 58 0.53 -8.72 -6.41
CA ALA A 58 -0.65 -8.41 -7.23
C ALA A 58 -1.55 -7.32 -6.62
N ASP A 59 -1.58 -7.20 -5.29
CA ASP A 59 -2.34 -6.17 -4.57
C ASP A 59 -1.62 -4.82 -4.49
N SER A 60 -0.57 -4.63 -5.29
CA SER A 60 0.31 -3.45 -5.31
C SER A 60 1.07 -3.20 -4.01
N GLN A 61 1.09 -4.18 -3.08
CA GLN A 61 1.98 -4.12 -1.93
C GLN A 61 3.41 -4.41 -2.37
N ILE A 62 4.36 -3.80 -1.67
CA ILE A 62 5.79 -3.95 -1.95
C ILE A 62 6.50 -4.43 -0.68
N VAL A 63 7.20 -5.56 -0.77
CA VAL A 63 8.14 -6.02 0.27
C VAL A 63 9.55 -5.75 -0.21
N VAL A 64 10.35 -5.06 0.59
CA VAL A 64 11.76 -4.79 0.29
C VAL A 64 12.64 -5.51 1.28
N PHE A 65 13.51 -6.39 0.79
CA PHE A 65 14.57 -6.99 1.58
C PHE A 65 15.85 -6.19 1.43
N ARG A 66 16.46 -5.86 2.57
CA ARG A 66 17.81 -5.28 2.64
C ARG A 66 18.81 -6.39 2.89
N ILE A 67 19.69 -6.61 1.94
CA ILE A 67 20.66 -7.71 1.96
C ILE A 67 22.05 -7.13 2.19
N LYS A 68 22.77 -7.61 3.21
CA LYS A 68 24.13 -7.16 3.55
C LYS A 68 25.17 -7.75 2.59
N GLN A 69 26.39 -7.25 2.66
CA GLN A 69 27.54 -7.84 1.97
C GLN A 69 27.79 -9.32 2.29
N SER A 70 27.45 -9.77 3.50
CA SER A 70 27.54 -11.19 3.89
C SER A 70 26.54 -12.08 3.14
N GLY A 71 25.56 -11.50 2.46
CA GLY A 71 24.49 -12.23 1.78
C GLY A 71 23.25 -12.48 2.63
N ASP A 72 23.26 -12.05 3.90
CA ASP A 72 22.13 -12.22 4.81
C ASP A 72 21.12 -11.08 4.67
N ILE A 73 19.85 -11.40 4.90
CA ILE A 73 18.78 -10.40 4.99
C ILE A 73 18.91 -9.68 6.34
N TYR A 74 19.21 -8.39 6.29
CA TYR A 74 19.30 -7.51 7.45
C TYR A 74 17.93 -7.08 7.96
N GLN A 75 17.05 -6.67 7.05
CA GLN A 75 15.76 -6.07 7.36
C GLN A 75 14.77 -6.34 6.24
N ALA A 76 13.51 -6.55 6.60
CA ALA A 76 12.37 -6.54 5.69
C ALA A 76 11.53 -5.28 5.90
N LEU A 77 11.15 -4.63 4.81
CA LEU A 77 10.24 -3.50 4.82
C LEU A 77 8.96 -3.91 4.11
N LEU A 78 7.81 -3.64 4.72
CA LEU A 78 6.51 -3.77 4.09
C LEU A 78 5.96 -2.38 3.78
N ASN A 79 5.74 -2.08 2.51
CA ASN A 79 5.24 -0.78 2.04
C ASN A 79 6.07 0.41 2.58
N GLY A 80 7.40 0.24 2.61
CA GLY A 80 8.36 1.25 3.09
C GLY A 80 8.51 1.36 4.62
N LYS A 81 7.78 0.55 5.40
CA LYS A 81 7.94 0.49 6.86
C LYS A 81 8.72 -0.75 7.27
N VAL A 82 9.69 -0.59 8.17
CA VAL A 82 10.43 -1.72 8.74
C VAL A 82 9.45 -2.62 9.50
N LYS A 83 9.44 -3.90 9.16
CA LYS A 83 8.66 -4.92 9.87
C LYS A 83 9.64 -5.74 10.73
N PRO A 84 9.51 -5.70 12.07
CA PRO A 84 10.25 -6.61 12.93
C PRO A 84 9.87 -8.05 12.57
N MET A 85 10.87 -8.90 12.36
CA MET A 85 10.70 -10.32 12.08
C MET A 85 11.07 -11.09 13.34
N VAL A 86 10.17 -11.93 13.82
CA VAL A 86 10.40 -12.73 15.03
C VAL A 86 11.33 -13.90 14.73
N ASN A 87 11.20 -14.50 13.55
CA ASN A 87 11.99 -15.65 13.12
C ASN A 87 13.05 -15.23 12.09
N GLN A 88 14.14 -14.59 12.54
CA GLN A 88 15.22 -14.17 11.62
C GLN A 88 16.01 -15.34 11.05
N ASP A 89 16.25 -16.37 11.87
CA ASP A 89 17.08 -17.53 11.49
C ASP A 89 16.36 -18.48 10.53
N ASP A 90 15.03 -18.55 10.57
CA ASP A 90 14.24 -19.36 9.63
C ASP A 90 13.53 -18.46 8.62
N HIS A 91 14.16 -18.26 7.47
CA HIS A 91 13.62 -17.42 6.41
C HIS A 91 12.27 -17.92 5.86
N SER A 92 11.96 -19.22 5.94
CA SER A 92 10.67 -19.73 5.48
C SER A 92 9.54 -19.34 6.43
N ALA A 93 9.80 -19.41 7.74
CA ALA A 93 8.88 -18.92 8.77
C ALA A 93 8.76 -17.39 8.72
N ALA A 94 9.87 -16.69 8.49
CA ALA A 94 9.94 -15.24 8.33
C ALA A 94 9.08 -14.75 7.14
N ILE A 95 9.16 -15.43 6.00
CA ILE A 95 8.32 -15.14 4.82
C ILE A 95 6.85 -15.37 5.14
N THR A 96 6.52 -16.45 5.83
CA THR A 96 5.13 -16.75 6.24
C THR A 96 4.59 -15.65 7.17
N GLU A 97 5.41 -15.15 8.08
CA GLU A 97 5.06 -14.02 8.96
C GLU A 97 4.78 -12.73 8.16
N LEU A 98 5.60 -12.45 7.14
CA LEU A 98 5.38 -11.31 6.25
C LEU A 98 4.09 -11.43 5.45
N VAL A 99 3.79 -12.61 4.90
CA VAL A 99 2.53 -12.83 4.17
C VAL A 99 1.33 -12.66 5.09
N LYS A 100 1.38 -13.17 6.33
CA LYS A 100 0.32 -12.93 7.34
C LYS A 100 0.15 -11.44 7.64
N ALA A 101 1.25 -10.71 7.80
CA ALA A 101 1.22 -9.27 8.03
C ALA A 101 0.65 -8.49 6.83
N MET A 102 0.96 -8.93 5.61
CA MET A 102 0.39 -8.38 4.38
C MET A 102 -1.12 -8.61 4.28
N GLU A 103 -1.58 -9.82 4.62
CA GLU A 103 -3.01 -10.16 4.57
C GLU A 103 -3.80 -9.34 5.59
N LEU A 104 -3.34 -9.27 6.84
CA LEU A 104 -3.96 -8.44 7.88
C LEU A 104 -4.00 -6.95 7.48
N GLY A 105 -2.94 -6.47 6.81
CA GLY A 105 -2.82 -5.09 6.35
C GLY A 105 -3.55 -4.77 5.05
N ARG A 106 -4.03 -5.78 4.31
CA ARG A 106 -4.53 -5.62 2.94
C ARG A 106 -5.71 -4.67 2.85
N SER A 107 -6.71 -4.85 3.71
CA SER A 107 -7.92 -4.01 3.70
C SER A 107 -7.61 -2.53 3.97
N ALA A 108 -6.73 -2.24 4.92
CA ALA A 108 -6.29 -0.89 5.26
C ALA A 108 -5.46 -0.26 4.13
N PHE A 109 -4.59 -1.06 3.50
CA PHE A 109 -3.77 -0.62 2.38
C PHE A 109 -4.63 -0.28 1.16
N GLN A 110 -5.60 -1.12 0.80
CA GLN A 110 -6.52 -0.87 -0.31
C GLN A 110 -7.37 0.38 -0.07
N LYS A 111 -7.88 0.58 1.15
CA LYS A 111 -8.58 1.82 1.53
C LYS A 111 -7.70 3.05 1.35
N LYS A 112 -6.41 2.96 1.67
CA LYS A 112 -5.45 4.06 1.49
C LYS A 112 -5.17 4.33 0.01
N LEU A 113 -5.01 3.29 -0.80
CA LEU A 113 -4.83 3.42 -2.25
C LEU A 113 -6.05 4.04 -2.93
N ALA A 114 -7.26 3.62 -2.56
CA ALA A 114 -8.50 4.20 -3.09
C ALA A 114 -8.61 5.71 -2.79
N LYS A 115 -8.21 6.13 -1.58
CA LYS A 115 -8.16 7.55 -1.20
C LYS A 115 -7.10 8.34 -1.97
N ALA A 116 -5.94 7.74 -2.25
CA ALA A 116 -4.83 8.41 -2.92
C ALA A 116 -5.09 8.71 -4.40
N LYS A 117 -5.93 7.89 -5.08
CA LYS A 117 -6.24 8.03 -6.50
C LYS A 117 -7.29 9.11 -6.82
N VAL A 118 -8.01 9.63 -5.83
CA VAL A 118 -9.01 10.69 -6.05
C VAL A 118 -8.36 12.06 -5.83
N ARG A 119 -7.52 12.49 -6.77
CA ARG A 119 -7.21 13.92 -6.91
C ARG A 119 -8.13 14.47 -7.98
N LEU A 120 -9.08 15.32 -7.60
CA LEU A 120 -9.91 16.02 -8.58
C LEU A 120 -8.97 16.83 -9.50
N PRO A 121 -9.23 16.85 -10.82
CA PRO A 121 -8.45 17.67 -11.75
C PRO A 121 -8.41 19.11 -11.28
N SER A 122 -7.25 19.76 -11.43
CA SER A 122 -6.98 21.12 -10.94
C SER A 122 -7.89 22.19 -11.55
N SER A 123 -8.63 21.88 -12.63
CA SER A 123 -9.66 22.75 -13.20
C SER A 123 -10.97 22.74 -12.38
N ILE A 124 -11.22 21.70 -11.57
CA ILE A 124 -12.33 21.63 -10.62
C ILE A 124 -11.79 21.97 -9.23
N LYS A 125 -11.13 23.12 -9.12
CA LYS A 125 -11.00 23.78 -7.83
C LYS A 125 -12.34 24.48 -7.59
N THR A 126 -13.28 23.82 -6.90
CA THR A 126 -14.31 24.57 -6.17
C THR A 126 -13.57 25.40 -5.13
N THR A 127 -13.16 26.60 -5.52
CA THR A 127 -12.68 27.64 -4.64
C THR A 127 -13.71 27.84 -3.53
N VAL A 128 -13.25 28.10 -2.30
CA VAL A 128 -14.11 28.40 -1.14
C VAL A 128 -15.29 29.33 -1.49
N PRO A 129 -15.12 30.42 -2.25
CA PRO A 129 -16.24 31.27 -2.68
C PRO A 129 -17.27 30.59 -3.60
N ASN A 130 -16.90 29.62 -4.44
CA ASN A 130 -17.86 28.87 -5.24
C ASN A 130 -18.69 27.90 -4.40
N LYS A 131 -18.12 27.36 -3.31
CA LYS A 131 -18.89 26.53 -2.37
C LYS A 131 -19.93 27.36 -1.62
N GLU A 132 -19.58 28.58 -1.22
CA GLU A 132 -20.51 29.49 -0.56
C GLU A 132 -21.69 29.85 -1.47
N LYS A 133 -21.43 30.21 -2.72
CA LYS A 133 -22.48 30.46 -3.72
C LYS A 133 -23.39 29.26 -3.94
N LEU A 134 -22.82 28.07 -4.12
CA LEU A 134 -23.60 26.83 -4.27
C LEU A 134 -24.44 26.50 -3.02
N LEU A 135 -23.95 26.81 -1.82
CA LEU A 135 -24.70 26.61 -0.57
C LEU A 135 -25.84 27.62 -0.41
N ILE A 136 -25.63 28.86 -0.85
CA ILE A 136 -26.67 29.90 -0.88
C ILE A 136 -27.77 29.52 -1.87
N GLU A 137 -27.42 29.13 -3.09
CA GLU A 137 -28.40 28.67 -4.10
C GLU A 137 -29.22 27.48 -3.60
N LYS A 138 -28.57 26.50 -2.95
CA LYS A 138 -29.28 25.35 -2.35
C LYS A 138 -30.18 25.75 -1.18
N ARG A 139 -29.77 26.72 -0.36
CA ARG A 139 -30.59 27.22 0.74
C ARG A 139 -31.84 27.90 0.20
N ASP A 140 -31.68 28.70 -0.85
CA ASP A 140 -32.77 29.50 -1.39
C ASP A 140 -33.78 28.61 -2.14
N SER A 141 -33.32 27.62 -2.90
CA SER A 141 -34.23 26.63 -3.51
C SER A 141 -34.98 25.78 -2.48
N LEU A 142 -34.34 25.43 -1.35
CA LEU A 142 -35.02 24.74 -0.25
C LEU A 142 -36.07 25.62 0.43
N LYS A 143 -35.82 26.93 0.56
CA LYS A 143 -36.81 27.86 1.10
C LYS A 143 -38.03 27.99 0.18
N GLU A 144 -37.81 28.09 -1.13
CA GLU A 144 -38.88 28.12 -2.11
C GLU A 144 -39.73 26.83 -2.05
N ALA A 145 -39.08 25.66 -2.00
CA ALA A 145 -39.78 24.39 -1.87
C ALA A 145 -40.56 24.26 -0.54
N ILE A 146 -40.03 24.81 0.56
CA ILE A 146 -40.76 24.85 1.85
C ILE A 146 -41.98 25.75 1.75
N GLN A 147 -41.86 26.94 1.15
CA GLN A 147 -42.99 27.86 0.97
C GLN A 147 -44.10 27.24 0.10
N GLU A 148 -43.73 26.58 -0.98
CA GLU A 148 -44.69 25.88 -1.85
C GLU A 148 -45.39 24.74 -1.08
N ALA A 149 -44.64 23.96 -0.30
CA ALA A 149 -45.20 22.92 0.55
C ALA A 149 -46.13 23.49 1.66
N GLU A 150 -45.78 24.63 2.27
CA GLU A 150 -46.62 25.31 3.25
C GLU A 150 -47.92 25.85 2.63
N GLN A 151 -47.87 26.39 1.41
CA GLN A 151 -49.06 26.84 0.68
C GLN A 151 -49.99 25.67 0.35
N GLN A 152 -49.46 24.57 -0.17
CA GLN A 152 -50.25 23.36 -0.42
C GLN A 152 -50.90 22.82 0.87
N LEU A 153 -50.17 22.87 1.99
CA LEU A 153 -50.67 22.42 3.28
C LEU A 153 -51.75 23.35 3.85
N ALA A 154 -51.69 24.65 3.57
CA ALA A 154 -52.72 25.62 3.92
C ALA A 154 -53.99 25.43 3.07
N GLU A 155 -53.86 25.19 1.76
CA GLU A 155 -54.98 24.89 0.86
C GLU A 155 -55.70 23.60 1.29
N LEU A 156 -54.95 22.54 1.61
CA LEU A 156 -55.51 21.27 2.11
C LEU A 156 -56.14 21.38 3.50
N ARG A 157 -55.76 22.37 4.32
CA ARG A 157 -56.38 22.64 5.63
C ARG A 157 -57.61 23.54 5.54
N ALA A 158 -57.75 24.30 4.45
CA ALA A 158 -58.87 25.20 4.22
C ALA A 158 -60.02 24.53 3.44
N ALA A 159 -59.75 23.38 2.80
CA ALA A 159 -60.74 22.46 2.23
C ALA A 159 -61.29 21.48 3.29
#